data_AF-A0A9E8MXC7-F1
#
_entry.id   AF-A0A9E8MXC7-F1
#
_cell.length_a   1.000
_cell.length_b   1.000
_cell.length_c   1.000
_cell.angle_alpha   90.00
_cell.angle_beta   90.00
_cell.angle_gamma   90.00
#
_symmetry.space_group_name_H-M   'P 1'
#
loop_
_entity.id
_entity.type
_entity.pdbx_description
1 polymer ?
#
loop_
_entity_poly.entity_id
_entity_poly.type
_entity_poly.pdbx_seq_one_letter_code
_entity_poly.pdbx_strand_id
1 'polypeptide(L)'
;MKKLKFFDKVLFFINSLVAFALLLSYLLPFLPPKTFSALSVIGLGAPFLIVVNALFFVYWLVKIKKQLLLSLLVLAIGYFSFGSLYKFSQSKMSEDENNISIMNYNVRLFNLYEWISEKDT
;
A
#
# COMPACT_ATOMS: atom_id res chain seq x y z
N MET A 1 20.29 27.58 -10.51
CA MET A 1 19.39 26.49 -10.97
C MET A 1 19.05 26.73 -12.43
N LYS A 2 19.46 25.85 -13.37
CA LYS A 2 19.01 25.96 -14.78
C LYS A 2 17.47 25.93 -14.78
N LYS A 3 16.82 26.94 -15.38
CA LYS A 3 15.35 27.03 -15.48
C LYS A 3 14.82 25.70 -16.03
N LEU A 4 13.84 25.11 -15.33
CA LEU A 4 13.15 23.92 -15.83
C LEU A 4 12.43 24.27 -17.13
N LYS A 5 12.45 23.36 -18.09
CA LYS A 5 11.59 23.48 -19.28
C LYS A 5 10.13 23.42 -18.82
N PHE A 6 9.21 24.01 -19.59
CA PHE A 6 7.77 24.02 -19.26
C PHE A 6 7.25 22.61 -18.93
N PHE A 7 7.61 21.61 -19.74
CA PHE A 7 7.26 20.21 -19.51
C PHE A 7 7.77 19.66 -18.17
N ASP A 8 9.03 19.95 -17.80
CA ASP A 8 9.60 19.51 -16.53
C ASP A 8 8.89 20.18 -15.33
N LYS A 9 8.37 21.40 -15.49
CA LYS A 9 7.57 22.07 -14.45
C LYS A 9 6.21 21.40 -14.26
N VAL A 10 5.51 21.06 -15.34
CA VAL A 10 4.24 20.31 -15.28
C VAL A 10 4.46 18.95 -14.63
N LEU A 11 5.51 18.24 -15.05
CA LEU A 11 5.83 16.92 -14.51
C LEU A 11 6.22 16.97 -13.02
N PHE A 12 6.91 18.04 -12.59
CA PHE A 12 7.18 18.27 -11.17
C PHE A 12 5.91 18.58 -10.37
N PHE A 13 4.96 19.31 -10.95
CA PHE A 13 3.67 19.56 -10.30
C PHE A 13 2.90 18.25 -10.07
N ILE A 14 2.85 17.38 -11.09
CA ILE A 14 2.24 16.04 -10.95
C ILE A 14 2.96 15.22 -9.88
N ASN A 15 4.30 15.21 -9.90
CA ASN A 15 5.10 14.52 -8.87
C ASN A 15 4.75 15.03 -7.46
N SER A 16 4.63 16.34 -7.28
CA SER A 16 4.24 16.94 -6.00
C SER A 16 2.86 16.50 -5.53
N LEU A 17 1.88 16.40 -6.45
CA LEU A 17 0.53 15.96 -6.13
C LEU A 17 0.51 14.48 -5.72
N VAL A 18 1.24 13.64 -6.44
CA VAL A 18 1.35 12.20 -6.15
C VAL A 18 2.09 11.93 -4.83
N ALA A 19 3.14 12.70 -4.55
CA ALA A 19 3.85 12.65 -3.28
C ALA A 19 2.98 13.09 -2.10
N PHE A 20 2.18 14.15 -2.27
CA PHE A 20 1.22 14.60 -1.26
C PHE A 20 0.14 13.54 -0.99
N ALA A 21 -0.41 12.92 -2.04
CA ALA A 21 -1.37 11.84 -1.89
C ALA A 21 -0.78 10.64 -1.14
N LEU A 22 0.48 10.29 -1.39
CA LEU A 22 1.18 9.22 -0.67
C LEU A 22 1.39 9.56 0.81
N LEU A 23 1.79 10.79 1.13
CA LEU A 23 1.88 11.25 2.53
C LEU A 23 0.53 11.19 3.24
N LEU A 24 -0.55 11.58 2.56
CA LEU A 24 -1.89 11.49 3.12
C LEU A 24 -2.27 10.03 3.39
N SER A 25 -1.88 9.13 2.49
CA SER A 25 -2.07 7.69 2.68
C SER A 25 -1.35 7.15 3.92
N TYR A 26 -0.20 7.71 4.30
CA TYR A 26 0.51 7.31 5.52
C TYR A 26 -0.18 7.78 6.80
N LEU A 27 -1.03 8.81 6.72
CA LEU A 27 -1.81 9.29 7.87
C LEU A 27 -3.10 8.49 8.08
N LEU A 28 -3.63 7.84 7.04
CA LEU A 28 -4.89 7.09 7.09
C LEU A 28 -4.96 5.98 8.16
N PRO A 29 -3.90 5.20 8.45
CA PRO A 29 -3.93 4.20 9.51
C PRO A 29 -4.23 4.77 10.90
N PHE A 30 -4.03 6.08 11.11
CA PHE A 30 -4.27 6.77 12.37
C PHE A 30 -5.65 7.45 12.44
N LEU A 31 -6.45 7.41 11.37
CA LEU A 31 -7.75 8.07 11.29
C LEU A 31 -8.90 7.05 11.28
N PRO A 32 -9.99 7.29 12.02
CA PRO A 32 -11.16 6.42 11.96
C PRO A 32 -11.76 6.40 10.53
N PRO A 33 -11.86 5.24 9.86
CA PRO A 33 -12.37 5.17 8.49
C PRO A 33 -13.86 5.52 8.40
N LYS A 34 -14.61 5.40 9.51
CA LYS A 34 -16.03 5.78 9.58
C LYS A 34 -16.27 7.26 9.29
N THR A 35 -15.37 8.14 9.73
CA THR A 35 -15.48 9.59 9.50
C THR A 35 -14.81 10.03 8.19
N PHE A 36 -13.83 9.26 7.69
CA PHE A 36 -13.04 9.58 6.51
C PHE A 36 -13.15 8.54 5.39
N SER A 37 -14.34 7.96 5.18
CA SER A 37 -14.55 6.83 4.25
C SER A 37 -14.06 7.11 2.83
N ALA A 38 -14.38 8.29 2.29
CA ALA A 38 -13.91 8.69 0.95
C ALA A 38 -12.38 8.80 0.86
N LEU A 39 -11.73 9.23 1.95
CA LEU A 39 -10.27 9.37 2.00
C LEU A 39 -9.57 8.02 2.18
N SER A 40 -10.21 7.07 2.87
CA SER A 40 -9.70 5.71 3.05
C SER A 40 -9.49 4.97 1.72
N VAL A 41 -10.25 5.31 0.67
CA VAL A 41 -10.07 4.75 -0.68
C VAL A 41 -8.67 5.04 -1.24
N ILE A 42 -8.09 6.20 -0.91
CA ILE A 42 -6.71 6.55 -1.32
C ILE A 42 -5.69 5.57 -0.71
N GLY A 43 -5.96 5.09 0.52
CA GLY A 43 -5.12 4.11 1.21
C GLY A 43 -5.02 2.77 0.50
N LEU A 44 -6.09 2.35 -0.20
CA LEU A 44 -6.05 1.15 -1.05
C LEU A 44 -5.05 1.29 -2.21
N GLY A 45 -4.89 2.52 -2.71
CA GLY A 45 -3.94 2.87 -3.76
C GLY A 45 -2.50 3.09 -3.27
N ALA A 46 -2.20 2.95 -1.98
CA ALA A 46 -0.87 3.23 -1.43
C ALA A 46 0.27 2.49 -2.16
N PRO A 47 0.18 1.17 -2.44
CA PRO A 47 1.23 0.46 -3.17
C PRO A 47 1.47 1.04 -4.57
N PHE A 48 0.40 1.43 -5.26
CA PHE A 48 0.50 2.09 -6.56
C PHE A 48 1.17 3.47 -6.46
N LEU A 49 0.78 4.27 -5.46
CA LEU A 49 1.40 5.58 -5.20
C LEU A 49 2.90 5.46 -4.87
N ILE A 50 3.31 4.41 -4.15
CA ILE A 50 4.72 4.11 -3.87
C ILE A 50 5.47 3.84 -5.18
N VAL A 51 4.93 2.98 -6.06
CA VAL A 51 5.53 2.66 -7.37
C VAL A 51 5.66 3.91 -8.23
N VAL A 52 4.62 4.75 -8.32
CA VAL A 52 4.67 5.99 -9.11
C VAL A 52 5.70 6.97 -8.54
N ASN A 53 5.79 7.14 -7.22
CA ASN A 53 6.84 7.96 -6.60
C ASN A 53 8.25 7.41 -6.89
N ALA A 54 8.42 6.08 -6.89
CA ALA A 54 9.69 5.45 -7.25
C ALA A 54 10.06 5.72 -8.72
N LEU A 55 9.09 5.65 -9.64
CA LEU A 55 9.31 6.01 -11.05
C LEU A 55 9.71 7.48 -11.21
N PHE A 56 9.06 8.41 -10.49
CA PHE A 56 9.47 9.81 -10.48
C PHE A 56 10.87 10.00 -9.92
N PHE A 57 11.22 9.31 -8.83
CA PHE A 57 12.56 9.33 -8.28
C PHE A 57 13.60 8.91 -9.32
N VAL A 58 13.39 7.76 -10.00
CA VAL A 58 14.28 7.27 -11.06
C VAL A 58 14.37 8.25 -12.23
N TYR A 59 13.24 8.81 -12.68
CA TYR A 59 13.22 9.80 -13.76
C TYR A 59 14.07 11.04 -13.43
N TRP A 60 13.92 11.59 -12.23
CA TRP A 60 14.69 12.77 -11.80
C TRP A 60 16.15 12.44 -11.46
N LEU A 61 16.43 11.21 -11.05
CA LEU A 61 17.78 10.68 -10.84
C LEU A 61 18.55 10.63 -12.16
N VAL A 62 17.97 10.08 -13.23
CA VAL A 62 18.58 10.06 -14.58
C VAL A 62 18.86 11.47 -15.10
N LYS A 63 17.97 12.44 -14.81
CA LYS A 63 18.19 13.84 -15.18
C LYS A 63 19.14 14.60 -14.25
N ILE A 64 19.59 14.01 -13.13
CA ILE A 64 20.42 14.61 -12.08
C ILE A 64 19.84 15.96 -11.62
N LYS A 65 18.56 15.94 -11.25
CA LYS A 65 17.76 17.12 -10.91
C LYS A 65 17.37 17.10 -9.44
N LYS A 66 17.49 18.23 -8.73
CA LYS A 66 17.16 18.34 -7.29
C LYS A 66 15.73 17.91 -6.94
N GLN A 67 14.83 17.89 -7.91
CA GLN A 67 13.45 17.41 -7.82
C GLN A 67 13.34 15.95 -7.36
N LEU A 68 14.39 15.13 -7.54
CA LEU A 68 14.43 13.76 -7.03
C LEU A 68 14.30 13.70 -5.50
N LEU A 69 14.71 14.76 -4.78
CA LEU A 69 14.65 14.81 -3.32
C LEU A 69 13.23 14.70 -2.78
N LEU A 70 12.23 15.23 -3.51
CA LEU A 70 10.84 15.18 -3.07
C LEU A 70 10.33 13.74 -3.00
N SER A 71 10.48 12.98 -4.08
CA SER A 71 10.07 11.57 -4.13
C SER A 71 10.93 10.71 -3.19
N LEU A 72 12.23 11.00 -3.08
CA LEU A 72 13.13 10.31 -2.15
C LEU A 72 12.69 10.48 -0.69
N LEU A 73 12.40 11.70 -0.25
CA LEU A 73 12.01 11.98 1.12
C LEU A 73 10.69 11.29 1.48
N VAL A 74 9.69 11.33 0.60
CA VAL A 74 8.41 10.68 0.88
C VAL A 74 8.56 9.16 0.93
N LEU A 75 9.35 8.55 0.05
CA LEU A 75 9.64 7.12 0.11
C LEU A 75 10.43 6.74 1.36
N ALA A 76 11.42 7.56 1.74
CA ALA A 76 12.21 7.35 2.95
C ALA A 76 11.35 7.41 4.21
N ILE A 77 10.47 8.41 4.34
CA ILE A 77 9.51 8.51 5.45
C ILE A 77 8.67 7.23 5.53
N GLY A 78 8.11 6.78 4.41
CA GLY A 78 7.33 5.53 4.38
C GLY A 78 8.13 4.32 4.84
N TYR A 79 9.38 4.19 4.37
CA TYR A 79 10.25 3.08 4.75
C TYR A 79 10.61 3.11 6.24
N PHE A 80 10.89 4.27 6.81
CA PHE A 80 11.19 4.39 8.25
C PHE A 80 9.95 4.21 9.13
N SER A 81 8.77 4.63 8.67
CA SER A 81 7.53 4.51 9.45
C SER A 81 6.93 3.10 9.43
N PHE A 82 6.98 2.41 8.29
CA PHE A 82 6.30 1.12 8.09
C PHE A 82 7.26 -0.05 7.83
N GLY A 83 8.57 0.20 7.74
CA GLY A 83 9.56 -0.81 7.37
C GLY A 83 9.49 -1.13 5.87
N SER A 84 9.35 -2.42 5.54
CA SER A 84 9.31 -2.84 4.14
C SER A 84 8.03 -2.38 3.46
N LEU A 85 8.15 -1.42 2.54
CA LEU A 85 7.04 -0.89 1.73
C LEU A 85 6.38 -1.95 0.83
N TYR A 86 7.09 -3.03 0.55
CA TYR A 86 6.59 -4.20 -0.16
C TYR A 86 7.20 -5.45 0.43
N LYS A 87 6.42 -6.51 0.65
CA LYS A 87 6.90 -7.80 1.13
C LYS A 87 6.73 -8.82 0.01
N PHE A 88 7.85 -9.28 -0.55
CA PHE A 88 7.83 -10.45 -1.42
C PHE A 88 7.48 -11.67 -0.56
N SER A 89 6.29 -12.23 -0.75
CA SER A 89 5.89 -13.47 -0.08
C SER A 89 6.58 -14.63 -0.78
N GLN A 90 7.62 -15.18 -0.16
CA GLN A 90 8.13 -16.49 -0.53
C GLN A 90 7.49 -17.49 0.40
N SER A 91 6.56 -18.31 -0.10
CA SER A 91 6.11 -19.49 0.63
C SER A 91 7.29 -20.44 0.74
N LYS A 92 8.02 -20.39 1.85
CA LYS A 92 8.84 -21.52 2.25
C LYS A 92 7.88 -22.60 2.69
N MET A 93 7.39 -23.37 1.71
CA MET A 93 6.73 -24.62 1.98
C MET A 93 7.85 -25.56 2.42
N SER A 94 8.10 -25.61 3.72
CA SER A 94 8.94 -26.66 4.28
C SER A 94 8.13 -27.95 4.11
N GLU A 95 8.42 -28.71 3.05
CA GLU A 95 7.93 -30.08 2.91
C GLU A 95 8.61 -30.92 3.98
N ASP A 96 8.05 -30.87 5.19
CA ASP A 96 8.39 -31.78 6.28
C ASP A 96 7.35 -32.89 6.29
N GLU A 97 7.78 -34.15 6.27
CA GLU A 97 6.89 -35.33 6.23
C GLU A 97 5.96 -35.38 7.46
N ASN A 98 6.30 -34.66 8.53
CA ASN A 98 5.53 -34.56 9.77
C ASN A 98 4.60 -33.34 9.88
N ASN A 99 4.31 -32.64 8.78
CA ASN A 99 3.39 -31.49 8.82
C ASN A 99 1.94 -31.92 9.07
N ILE A 100 1.36 -31.44 10.17
CA ILE A 100 -0.06 -31.61 10.50
C ILE A 100 -0.83 -30.37 10.02
N SER A 101 -1.80 -30.58 9.13
CA SER A 101 -2.72 -29.51 8.69
C SER A 101 -3.95 -29.48 9.59
N ILE A 102 -4.15 -28.38 10.30
CA ILE A 102 -5.31 -28.15 11.17
C ILE A 102 -6.15 -27.05 10.54
N MET A 103 -7.41 -27.38 10.20
CA MET A 103 -8.39 -26.41 9.71
C MET A 103 -9.43 -26.15 10.80
N ASN A 104 -9.73 -24.88 11.04
CA ASN A 104 -10.86 -24.45 11.85
C ASN A 104 -11.84 -23.69 10.94
N TYR A 105 -13.13 -24.01 11.02
CA TYR A 105 -14.15 -23.40 10.20
C TYR A 105 -15.37 -23.03 11.03
N ASN A 106 -15.95 -21.86 10.75
CA ASN A 106 -17.16 -21.39 11.43
C ASN A 106 -18.42 -21.99 10.79
N VAL A 107 -19.09 -22.91 11.50
CA VAL A 107 -20.25 -23.67 10.98
C VAL A 107 -21.62 -22.99 11.21
N ARG A 108 -21.66 -21.71 11.63
CA ARG A 108 -22.91 -21.06 12.08
C ARG A 108 -24.03 -21.03 11.04
N LEU A 109 -23.71 -21.11 9.74
CA LEU A 109 -24.69 -21.10 8.65
C LEU A 109 -24.94 -22.48 8.02
N PHE A 110 -24.32 -23.55 8.54
CA PHE A 110 -24.43 -24.87 7.93
C PHE A 110 -25.82 -25.49 8.08
N ASN A 111 -26.66 -25.01 8.99
CA ASN A 111 -28.03 -25.50 9.16
C ASN A 111 -29.10 -24.42 8.90
N LEU A 112 -28.79 -23.38 8.10
CA LEU A 112 -29.74 -22.28 7.85
C LEU A 112 -31.09 -22.73 7.26
N TYR A 113 -31.10 -23.83 6.51
CA TYR A 113 -32.31 -24.40 5.88
C TYR A 113 -32.88 -25.62 6.64
N GLU A 114 -32.42 -25.85 7.87
CA GLU A 114 -32.91 -26.94 8.74
C GLU A 114 -32.86 -28.34 8.08
N TRP A 115 -31.90 -28.55 7.18
CA TRP A 115 -31.72 -29.83 6.48
C TRP A 115 -31.16 -30.95 7.38
N ILE A 116 -30.68 -30.60 8.57
CA ILE A 116 -30.19 -31.50 9.62
C ILE A 116 -31.27 -31.48 10.69
N SER A 117 -31.88 -32.63 10.96
CA SER A 117 -33.01 -32.77 11.88
C SER A 117 -32.65 -32.68 13.37
N GLU A 118 -31.42 -32.29 13.69
CA GLU A 118 -30.91 -32.18 15.05
C GLU A 118 -31.15 -30.77 15.59
N LYS A 119 -31.63 -30.65 16.83
CA LYS A 119 -31.92 -29.34 17.43
C LYS A 119 -30.62 -28.64 17.79
N ASP A 120 -30.46 -27.41 17.31
CA ASP A 120 -29.38 -26.52 17.74
C ASP A 120 -29.50 -26.28 19.27
N THR A 121 -28.57 -26.83 20.06
CA THR A 121 -28.42 -26.57 21.50
C THR A 121 -27.69 -25.25 21.76
#